data_AF-A0A962FNZ6-F1
#
_entry.id   AF-A0A962FNZ6-F1
#
_cell.length_a   1.000
_cell.length_b   1.000
_cell.length_c   1.000
_cell.angle_alpha   90.00
_cell.angle_beta   90.00
_cell.angle_gamma   90.00
#
_symmetry.space_group_name_H-M   'P 1'
#
loop_
_entity.id
_entity.type
_entity.pdbx_description
1 polymer ?
#
loop_
_entity_poly.entity_id
_entity_poly.type
_entity_poly.pdbx_seq_one_letter_code
_entity_poly.pdbx_strand_id
1 'polypeptide(L)' 'MRLSGLLVAFICLVASAAQAQSIREQRVHFSAGRSGTTLTGRIRGYEVVDYVLGASAGQRMI' A
#
# COMPACT_ATOMS: atom_id res chain seq x y z
N MET A 1 30.77 -23.02 -21.15
CA MET A 1 29.48 -22.57 -21.73
C MET A 1 28.26 -22.99 -20.89
N ARG A 2 28.20 -24.21 -20.33
CA ARG A 2 27.03 -24.68 -19.56
C ARG A 2 26.90 -24.06 -18.14
N LEU A 3 28.02 -23.75 -17.48
CA LEU A 3 28.03 -23.16 -16.14
C LEU A 3 27.62 -21.67 -16.13
N SER A 4 28.06 -20.89 -17.13
CA SER A 4 27.64 -19.47 -17.26
C SER A 4 26.15 -19.31 -17.55
N GLY A 5 25.56 -20.20 -18.35
CA GLY A 5 24.11 -20.16 -18.61
C GLY A 5 23.30 -20.41 -17.34
N LEU A 6 23.76 -21.32 -16.48
CA LEU A 6 23.12 -21.60 -15.19
C LEU A 6 23.22 -20.40 -14.23
N LEU A 7 24.38 -19.71 -14.22
CA LEU A 7 24.59 -18.52 -13.40
C LEU A 7 23.69 -17.35 -13.82
N VAL A 8 23.54 -17.12 -15.13
CA VAL A 8 22.66 -16.06 -15.66
C VAL A 8 21.19 -16.36 -15.36
N ALA A 9 20.76 -17.61 -15.53
CA ALA A 9 19.40 -18.03 -15.18
C ALA A 9 19.11 -17.85 -13.68
N PHE A 10 20.09 -18.16 -12.82
CA PHE A 10 19.96 -17.96 -11.38
C PHE A 10 19.81 -16.47 -11.02
N ILE A 11 20.62 -15.59 -11.61
CA ILE A 11 20.55 -14.13 -11.40
C ILE A 11 19.18 -13.56 -11.85
N CYS A 12 18.66 -14.00 -13.00
CA CYS A 12 17.33 -13.60 -13.48
C CYS A 12 16.19 -14.03 -12.53
N LEU A 13 16.34 -15.18 -11.88
CA LEU A 13 15.36 -15.69 -10.92
C LEU A 13 15.32 -14.85 -9.64
N VAL A 14 16.49 -14.45 -9.11
CA VAL A 14 16.56 -13.60 -7.90
C VAL A 14 16.10 -12.17 -8.19
N ALA A 15 16.34 -11.66 -9.40
CA ALA A 15 15.88 -10.33 -9.83
C ALA A 15 14.35 -10.24 -9.97
N SER A 16 13.67 -11.37 -10.16
CA SER A 16 12.20 -11.45 -10.25
C SER A 16 11.52 -11.73 -8.92
N ALA A 17 12.21 -11.55 -7.78
CA ALA A 17 11.54 -11.48 -6.50
C ALA A 17 10.59 -10.27 -6.53
N ALA A 18 9.33 -10.51 -6.92
CA ALA A 18 8.28 -9.52 -6.92
C ALA A 18 8.16 -8.98 -5.49
N GLN A 19 8.71 -7.79 -5.26
CA GLN A 19 8.59 -7.14 -3.98
C GLN A 19 7.11 -6.79 -3.81
N ALA A 20 6.44 -7.50 -2.91
CA ALA A 20 5.08 -7.16 -2.51
C ALA A 20 5.11 -5.70 -2.04
N GLN A 21 4.37 -4.84 -2.74
CA GLN A 21 4.39 -3.42 -2.44
C GLN A 21 3.77 -3.19 -1.06
N SER A 22 4.51 -2.55 -0.16
CA SER A 22 3.99 -2.25 1.18
C SER A 22 2.77 -1.36 1.08
N ILE A 23 1.68 -1.77 1.72
CA ILE A 23 0.46 -0.95 1.83
C ILE A 23 0.74 0.21 2.80
N ARG A 24 0.37 1.42 2.40
CA ARG A 24 0.50 2.60 3.26
C ARG A 24 -0.72 2.72 4.15
N GLU A 25 -0.58 2.56 5.45
CA GLU A 25 -1.65 2.88 6.40
C GLU A 25 -1.63 4.39 6.72
N GLN A 26 -2.80 5.03 6.73
CA GLN A 26 -2.97 6.42 7.12
C GLN A 26 -4.17 6.57 8.06
N ARG A 27 -3.90 6.98 9.31
CA ARG A 27 -4.95 7.25 10.28
C ARG A 27 -5.69 8.54 9.97
N VAL A 28 -7.02 8.47 9.97
CA VAL A 28 -7.90 9.61 9.73
C VAL A 28 -8.28 10.25 11.06
N HIS A 29 -8.06 11.57 11.15
CA HIS A 29 -8.45 12.38 12.30
C HIS A 29 -9.33 13.54 11.83
N PHE A 30 -10.41 13.79 12.57
CA PHE A 30 -11.23 14.97 12.39
C PHE A 30 -10.78 16.06 13.36
N SER A 31 -10.82 17.31 12.91
CA SER A 31 -10.64 18.45 13.82
C SER A 31 -11.75 18.46 14.88
N ALA A 32 -11.47 19.07 16.04
CA ALA A 32 -12.45 19.16 17.12
C ALA A 32 -13.79 19.76 16.63
N GLY A 33 -14.90 19.10 16.98
CA GLY A 33 -16.25 19.51 16.58
C GLY A 33 -16.64 19.20 15.13
N ARG A 34 -15.79 18.51 14.36
CA ARG A 34 -16.09 18.10 12.97
C ARG A 34 -16.42 16.61 12.90
N SER A 35 -17.27 16.26 11.95
CA SER A 35 -17.66 14.87 11.63
C SER A 35 -17.00 14.33 10.36
N GLY A 36 -16.04 15.07 9.80
CA GLY A 36 -15.38 14.72 8.55
C GLY A 36 -14.13 15.55 8.30
N THR A 37 -13.33 15.07 7.35
CA THR A 37 -12.13 15.74 6.83
C THR A 37 -11.96 15.42 5.35
N THR A 38 -11.13 16.19 4.65
CA THR A 38 -10.77 15.93 3.25
C THR A 38 -9.29 15.61 3.19
N LEU A 39 -8.96 14.48 2.57
CA LEU A 39 -7.57 14.04 2.36
C LEU A 39 -7.27 14.07 0.86
N THR A 40 -6.13 14.65 0.51
CA THR A 40 -5.64 14.68 -0.88
C THR A 40 -4.41 13.80 -0.98
N GLY A 41 -4.32 13.00 -2.03
CA GLY A 41 -3.20 12.10 -2.24
C GLY A 41 -3.08 11.65 -3.68
N ARG A 42 -2.02 10.88 -3.97
CA ARG A 42 -1.78 10.25 -5.27
C ARG A 42 -1.46 8.78 -5.02
N ILE A 43 -1.97 7.95 -5.93
CA ILE A 43 -1.74 6.50 -6.01
C ILE A 43 -1.26 6.21 -7.42
N ARG A 44 -0.26 5.34 -7.59
CA ARG A 44 0.29 4.93 -8.89
C ARG A 44 0.33 3.41 -9.00
N GLY A 45 -0.09 2.87 -10.15
CA GLY A 45 -0.05 1.44 -10.42
C GLY A 45 -0.78 0.62 -9.36
N TYR A 46 -0.06 -0.25 -8.65
CA TYR A 46 -0.57 -1.13 -7.61
C TYR A 46 -0.40 -0.58 -6.19
N GLU A 47 -0.19 0.72 -6.03
CA GLU A 47 -0.18 1.37 -4.71
C GLU A 47 -1.55 1.24 -4.05
N VAL A 48 -1.54 1.00 -2.74
CA VAL A 48 -2.74 0.92 -1.90
C VAL A 48 -2.52 1.79 -0.67
N VAL A 49 -3.58 2.46 -0.24
CA VAL A 49 -3.61 3.28 0.97
C VAL A 49 -4.78 2.87 1.83
N ASP A 50 -4.50 2.42 3.04
CA ASP A 50 -5.50 2.02 4.02
C ASP A 50 -5.81 3.21 4.93
N TYR A 51 -6.98 3.82 4.75
CA TYR A 51 -7.43 4.90 5.62
C TYR A 51 -8.16 4.35 6.84
N VAL A 52 -7.53 4.46 8.01
CA VAL A 52 -8.07 3.92 9.27
C VAL A 52 -8.78 5.03 10.02
N LEU A 53 -10.12 4.96 10.05
CA LEU A 53 -10.98 5.86 10.83
C LEU A 53 -11.53 5.12 12.05
N GLY A 54 -11.35 5.70 13.24
CA GLY A 54 -12.05 5.22 14.43
C GLY A 54 -13.53 5.58 14.36
N ALA A 55 -14.40 4.57 14.45
CA ALA A 55 -15.85 4.72 14.46
C ALA A 55 -16.50 3.73 15.43
N SER A 56 -17.65 4.10 15.97
CA SER A 56 -18.50 3.29 16.84
C SER A 56 -19.69 2.70 16.08
N ALA A 57 -20.21 1.58 16.56
CA ALA A 57 -21.42 0.97 15.99
C ALA A 57 -22.59 1.97 15.94
N GLY A 58 -23.32 1.97 14.83
CA GLY A 58 -24.45 2.88 14.59
C GLY A 58 -24.08 4.24 13.98
N GLN A 59 -22.78 4.58 13.90
CA GLN A 59 -22.36 5.73 13.12
C GLN A 59 -22.51 5.46 11.62
N ARG A 60 -22.90 6.48 10.87
CA ARG A 60 -23.07 6.40 9.42
C ARG A 60 -21.89 7.07 8.72
N MET A 61 -21.22 6.32 7.87
CA MET A 61 -20.28 6.85 6.88
C MET A 61 -21.08 7.33 5.67
N ILE A 62 -20.86 8.58 5.26
CA ILE A 62 -21.50 9.20 4.10
C ILE A 62 -20.44 9.82 3.19
#